data_AF-A0AAU5RTH1-F1
#
_entry.id   AF-A0AAU5RTH1-F1
#
_cell.length_a   1.000
_cell.length_b   1.000
_cell.length_c   1.000
_cell.angle_alpha   90.00
_cell.angle_beta   90.00
_cell.angle_gamma   90.00
#
_symmetry.space_group_name_H-M   'P 1'
#
loop_
_entity.id
_entity.type
_entity.pdbx_description
1 polymer ?
#
loop_
_entity_poly.entity_id
_entity_poly.type
_entity_poly.pdbx_seq_one_letter_code
_entity_poly.pdbx_strand_id
1 'polypeptide(L)'
;MANHTNNLATPTEKRRCTAHKKTKDGSKGPRCKAWALKGQTVCRVHGGAAPQNLAAGERRVTEQRLEEETRRALARLDVPAVENPLTALSELAGQVIAWKDALAERVNELRYIRYSDEKGAEQLRSEVALYERAMDRSVTVLGTIGRLRIDERLAAISEQQANIVIGAIEAALAHAGVTGPAASAAKAVAARHLRAV
;
A
#
# COMPACT_ATOMS: atom_id res chain seq x y z
N MET A 1 -21.67 8.12 12.28
CA MET A 1 -20.24 8.16 12.66
C MET A 1 -20.16 8.12 14.17
N ALA A 2 -19.77 7.00 14.77
CA ALA A 2 -19.72 6.89 16.23
C ALA A 2 -18.57 7.78 16.75
N ASN A 3 -18.91 8.71 17.65
CA ASN A 3 -17.98 9.64 18.27
C ASN A 3 -17.06 8.87 19.24
N HIS A 4 -15.92 8.40 18.74
CA HIS A 4 -15.00 7.51 19.47
C HIS A 4 -13.95 8.26 20.32
N THR A 5 -14.02 9.58 20.39
CA THR A 5 -13.11 10.43 21.18
C THR A 5 -13.25 10.25 22.69
N ASN A 6 -14.34 9.64 23.16
CA ASN A 6 -14.74 9.68 24.57
C ASN A 6 -13.95 8.77 25.53
N ASN A 7 -12.82 8.18 25.11
CA ASN A 7 -12.08 7.21 25.95
C ASN A 7 -10.54 7.29 25.87
N LEU A 8 -9.99 8.42 25.39
CA LEU A 8 -8.52 8.65 25.37
C LEU A 8 -8.00 9.27 26.66
N ALA A 9 -8.84 10.03 27.37
CA ALA A 9 -8.54 10.61 28.67
C ALA A 9 -8.62 9.59 29.83
N THR A 10 -9.07 8.37 29.54
CA THR A 10 -9.16 7.27 30.50
C THR A 10 -7.81 6.55 30.59
N PRO A 11 -7.28 6.34 31.80
CA PRO A 11 -6.08 5.55 31.98
C PRO A 11 -6.29 4.10 31.52
N THR A 12 -5.25 3.48 30.98
CA THR A 12 -5.27 2.03 30.67
C THR A 12 -4.49 1.26 31.71
N GLU A 13 -5.03 0.13 32.16
CA GLU A 13 -4.32 -0.82 33.04
C GLU A 13 -3.17 -1.57 32.33
N LYS A 14 -2.94 -1.26 31.06
CA LYS A 14 -1.90 -1.90 30.23
C LYS A 14 -0.50 -1.39 30.55
N ARG A 15 -0.33 -0.14 31.02
CA ARG A 15 1.01 0.42 31.28
C ARG A 15 1.04 1.56 32.28
N ARG A 16 2.06 1.54 33.15
CA ARG A 16 2.36 2.63 34.10
C ARG A 16 3.02 3.82 33.38
N CYS A 17 2.80 5.01 33.93
CA CYS A 17 3.47 6.24 33.52
C CYS A 17 5.00 6.09 33.57
N THR A 18 5.68 6.56 32.53
CA THR A 18 7.15 6.53 32.43
C THR A 18 7.82 7.74 33.09
N ALA A 19 7.06 8.77 33.46
CA ALA A 19 7.57 9.94 34.15
C ALA A 19 7.87 9.67 35.63
N HIS A 20 8.60 10.59 36.25
CA HIS A 20 8.98 10.53 37.66
C HIS A 20 8.23 11.62 38.43
N LYS A 21 7.88 11.35 39.69
CA LYS A 21 7.35 12.38 40.59
C LYS A 21 8.47 13.40 40.85
N LYS A 22 8.13 14.68 40.99
CA LYS A 22 9.09 15.68 41.49
C LYS A 22 9.13 15.63 43.01
N THR A 23 10.32 15.75 43.58
CA THR A 23 10.55 15.98 45.02
C THR A 23 10.31 17.46 45.36
N LYS A 24 10.37 17.83 46.65
CA LYS A 24 10.07 19.19 47.11
C LYS A 24 11.04 20.25 46.56
N ASP A 25 12.29 19.86 46.36
CA ASP A 25 13.37 20.65 45.72
C ASP A 25 13.31 20.63 44.18
N GLY A 26 12.28 20.00 43.59
CA GLY A 26 12.08 19.93 42.15
C GLY A 26 12.94 18.89 41.44
N SER A 27 13.80 18.17 42.16
CA SER A 27 14.62 17.09 41.61
C SER A 27 13.79 15.84 41.25
N LYS A 28 14.42 14.92 40.52
CA LYS A 28 13.78 13.72 39.99
C LYS A 28 13.56 12.70 41.11
N GLY A 29 12.32 12.56 41.55
CA GLY A 29 11.91 11.58 42.55
C GLY A 29 11.60 10.19 41.96
N PRO A 30 10.89 9.34 42.73
CA PRO A 30 10.59 7.97 42.29
C PRO A 30 9.66 7.95 41.07
N ARG A 31 9.68 6.83 40.34
CA ARG A 31 8.83 6.63 39.15
C ARG A 31 7.34 6.78 39.50
N CYS A 32 6.59 7.44 38.63
CA CYS A 32 5.16 7.61 38.80
C CYS A 32 4.43 6.26 38.73
N LYS A 33 3.60 5.97 39.72
CA LYS A 33 2.79 4.74 39.79
C LYS A 33 1.42 4.86 39.11
N ALA A 34 1.05 6.05 38.63
CA ALA A 34 -0.21 6.25 37.92
C ALA A 34 -0.20 5.50 36.58
N TRP A 35 -1.39 5.12 36.12
CA TRP A 35 -1.59 4.53 34.80
C TRP A 35 -1.41 5.58 33.69
N ALA A 36 -0.79 5.18 32.57
CA ALA A 36 -0.72 6.05 31.41
C ALA A 36 -2.09 6.14 30.73
N LEU A 37 -2.34 7.27 30.08
CA LEU A 37 -3.54 7.43 29.24
C LEU A 37 -3.46 6.53 28.01
N LYS A 38 -4.62 6.18 27.46
CA LYS A 38 -4.73 5.27 26.32
C LYS A 38 -3.92 5.78 25.13
N GLY A 39 -3.13 4.88 24.53
CA GLY A 39 -2.24 5.21 23.41
C GLY A 39 -0.99 6.02 23.78
N GLN A 40 -0.72 6.26 25.06
CA GLN A 40 0.38 7.14 25.51
C GLN A 40 1.32 6.45 26.52
N THR A 41 2.41 7.11 26.88
CA THR A 41 3.40 6.61 27.86
C THR A 41 3.31 7.29 29.22
N VAL A 42 2.52 8.37 29.32
CA VAL A 42 2.42 9.21 30.53
C VAL A 42 0.98 9.31 31.02
N CYS A 43 0.83 9.55 32.32
CA CYS A 43 -0.47 9.76 32.96
C CYS A 43 -0.97 11.19 32.74
N ARG A 44 -2.23 11.44 33.09
CA ARG A 44 -2.90 12.75 32.98
C ARG A 44 -2.05 13.91 33.52
N VAL A 45 -1.44 13.74 34.70
CA VAL A 45 -0.70 14.82 35.39
C VAL A 45 0.76 14.98 34.94
N HIS A 46 1.32 14.00 34.24
CA HIS A 46 2.66 14.09 33.65
C HIS A 46 2.58 14.36 32.14
N GLY A 47 1.65 15.23 31.74
CA GLY A 47 1.50 15.71 30.38
C GLY A 47 0.58 14.88 29.48
N GLY A 48 -0.01 13.78 29.96
CA GLY A 48 -0.88 12.94 29.12
C GLY A 48 -2.16 13.65 28.67
N ALA A 49 -2.63 14.64 29.43
CA ALA A 49 -3.81 15.44 29.08
C ALA A 49 -3.51 16.57 28.09
N ALA A 50 -2.24 16.80 27.72
CA ALA A 50 -1.89 17.84 26.76
C ALA A 50 -2.49 17.51 25.37
N PRO A 51 -3.09 18.49 24.65
CA PRO A 51 -3.79 18.25 23.38
C PRO A 51 -2.97 17.46 22.36
N GLN A 52 -1.69 17.79 22.19
CA GLN A 52 -0.77 17.13 21.28
C GLN A 52 -0.51 15.66 21.66
N ASN A 53 -0.49 15.34 22.96
CA ASN A 53 -0.28 13.98 23.45
C ASN A 53 -1.55 13.14 23.33
N LEU A 54 -2.73 13.74 23.53
CA LEU A 54 -4.01 13.11 23.25
C LEU A 54 -4.16 12.81 21.75
N ALA A 55 -3.87 13.77 20.87
CA ALA A 55 -3.90 13.56 19.43
C ALA A 55 -2.91 12.48 18.97
N ALA A 56 -1.69 12.45 19.54
CA ALA A 56 -0.74 11.37 19.27
C ALA A 56 -1.21 10.01 19.81
N GLY A 57 -1.86 10.00 20.98
CA GLY A 57 -2.47 8.80 21.55
C GLY A 57 -3.61 8.26 20.71
N GLU A 58 -4.45 9.14 20.17
CA GLU A 58 -5.53 8.81 19.24
C GLU A 58 -4.99 8.13 17.99
N ARG A 59 -4.01 8.76 17.32
CA ARG A 59 -3.38 8.20 16.12
C ARG A 59 -2.89 6.78 16.35
N ARG A 60 -2.13 6.55 17.43
CA ARG A 60 -1.61 5.21 17.76
C ARG A 60 -2.72 4.19 18.04
N VAL A 61 -3.79 4.59 18.73
CA VAL A 61 -4.92 3.68 19.01
C VAL A 61 -5.67 3.32 17.74
N THR A 62 -5.87 4.30 16.86
CA THR A 62 -6.51 4.11 15.56
C THR A 62 -5.65 3.21 14.67
N GLU A 63 -4.34 3.45 14.59
CA GLU A 63 -3.37 2.60 13.89
C GLU A 63 -3.42 1.16 14.43
N GLN A 64 -3.30 0.96 15.75
CA GLN A 64 -3.36 -0.37 16.35
C GLN A 64 -4.66 -1.10 16.06
N ARG A 65 -5.78 -0.37 16.07
CA ARG A 65 -7.09 -0.94 15.76
C ARG A 65 -7.16 -1.35 14.29
N LEU A 66 -6.71 -0.49 13.38
CA LEU A 66 -6.69 -0.76 11.95
C LEU A 66 -5.77 -1.93 11.61
N GLU A 67 -4.60 -2.02 12.26
CA GLU A 67 -3.70 -3.16 12.12
C GLU A 67 -4.34 -4.46 12.60
N GLU A 68 -5.03 -4.45 13.74
CA GLU A 68 -5.72 -5.64 14.25
C GLU A 68 -6.90 -6.04 13.37
N GLU A 69 -7.70 -5.09 12.89
CA GLU A 69 -8.79 -5.33 11.94
C GLU A 69 -8.25 -5.90 10.62
N THR A 70 -7.16 -5.32 10.10
CA THR A 70 -6.46 -5.80 8.90
C THR A 70 -5.89 -7.20 9.12
N ARG A 71 -5.21 -7.45 10.24
CA ARG A 71 -4.66 -8.78 10.57
C ARG A 71 -5.74 -9.84 10.64
N ARG A 72 -6.89 -9.52 11.24
CA ARG A 72 -8.04 -10.42 11.27
C ARG A 72 -8.64 -10.65 9.88
N ALA A 73 -8.68 -9.61 9.04
CA ALA A 73 -9.11 -9.76 7.67
C ALA A 73 -8.18 -10.70 6.90
N LEU A 74 -6.86 -10.49 7.01
CA LEU A 74 -5.84 -11.35 6.39
C LEU A 74 -5.91 -12.80 6.91
N ALA A 75 -6.10 -13.01 8.21
CA ALA A 75 -6.21 -14.36 8.78
C ALA A 75 -7.42 -15.16 8.28
N ARG A 76 -8.45 -14.46 7.73
CA ARG A 76 -9.62 -15.10 7.10
C ARG A 76 -9.43 -15.33 5.61
N LEU A 77 -8.43 -14.69 5.00
CA LEU A 77 -8.13 -14.87 3.59
C LEU A 77 -7.16 -16.04 3.46
N ASP A 78 -7.57 -17.05 2.71
CA ASP A 78 -6.61 -18.00 2.15
C ASP A 78 -5.90 -17.28 1.01
N VAL A 79 -4.83 -16.54 1.33
CA VAL A 79 -4.10 -15.74 0.34
C VAL A 79 -3.23 -16.68 -0.46
N PRO A 80 -3.56 -16.97 -1.74
CA PRO A 80 -2.75 -17.86 -2.55
C PRO A 80 -1.39 -17.22 -2.83
N ALA A 81 -0.40 -18.06 -3.14
CA ALA A 81 0.85 -17.57 -3.70
C ALA A 81 0.57 -16.79 -5.00
N VAL A 82 1.40 -15.80 -5.29
CA VAL A 82 1.33 -15.07 -6.56
C VAL A 82 1.63 -16.04 -7.69
N GLU A 83 0.61 -16.40 -8.47
CA GLU A 83 0.71 -17.41 -9.53
C GLU A 83 1.59 -16.92 -10.70
N ASN A 84 1.39 -15.67 -11.13
CA ASN A 84 2.21 -15.05 -12.17
C ASN A 84 2.86 -13.77 -11.63
N PRO A 85 4.11 -13.86 -11.10
CA PRO A 85 4.81 -12.71 -10.54
C PRO A 85 5.15 -11.64 -11.58
N LEU A 86 5.23 -11.99 -12.87
CA LEU A 86 5.52 -11.02 -13.94
C LEU A 86 4.30 -10.12 -14.18
N THR A 87 3.10 -10.71 -14.24
CA THR A 87 1.84 -9.97 -14.35
C THR A 87 1.60 -9.12 -13.10
N ALA A 88 1.77 -9.69 -11.90
CA ALA A 88 1.58 -8.95 -10.65
C ALA A 88 2.55 -7.76 -10.52
N LEU A 89 3.80 -7.90 -10.97
CA LEU A 89 4.77 -6.80 -10.99
C LEU A 89 4.37 -5.71 -12.00
N SER A 90 3.86 -6.09 -13.17
CA SER A 90 3.35 -5.14 -14.17
C SER A 90 2.15 -4.34 -13.65
N GLU A 91 1.20 -5.01 -13.02
CA GLU A 91 0.03 -4.38 -12.39
C GLU A 91 0.44 -3.42 -11.27
N LEU A 92 1.39 -3.85 -10.40
CA LEU A 92 1.93 -2.99 -9.35
C LEU A 92 2.61 -1.74 -9.93
N ALA A 93 3.35 -1.87 -11.03
CA ALA A 93 3.94 -0.73 -11.71
C ALA A 93 2.87 0.24 -12.21
N GLY A 94 1.78 -0.26 -12.80
CA GLY A 94 0.63 0.56 -13.20
C GLY A 94 0.04 1.35 -12.03
N GLN A 95 -0.15 0.70 -10.88
CA GLN A 95 -0.65 1.38 -9.67
C GLN A 95 0.32 2.45 -9.16
N VAL A 96 1.63 2.19 -9.16
CA VAL A 96 2.66 3.16 -8.75
C VAL A 96 2.66 4.38 -9.66
N ILE A 97 2.54 4.19 -10.98
CA ILE A 97 2.48 5.29 -11.95
C ILE A 97 1.20 6.11 -11.79
N ALA A 98 0.04 5.44 -11.67
CA ALA A 98 -1.23 6.13 -11.43
C ALA A 98 -1.20 6.96 -10.14
N TRP A 99 -0.58 6.44 -9.08
CA TRP A 99 -0.39 7.17 -7.82
C TRP A 99 0.52 8.40 -7.99
N LYS A 100 1.63 8.25 -8.72
CA LYS A 100 2.53 9.35 -9.07
C LYS A 100 1.79 10.44 -9.86
N ASP A 101 0.97 10.06 -10.83
CA ASP A 101 0.20 11.00 -11.65
C ASP A 101 -0.86 11.75 -10.83
N ALA A 102 -1.62 11.05 -9.99
CA ALA A 102 -2.58 11.67 -9.09
C ALA A 102 -1.92 12.67 -8.12
N LEU A 103 -0.71 12.37 -7.64
CA LEU A 103 0.06 13.32 -6.81
C LEU A 103 0.62 14.49 -7.62
N ALA A 104 1.00 14.28 -8.88
CA ALA A 104 1.43 15.36 -9.78
C ALA A 104 0.31 16.40 -9.96
N GLU A 105 -0.93 15.95 -10.15
CA GLU A 105 -2.11 16.82 -10.22
C GLU A 105 -2.25 17.66 -8.95
N ARG A 106 -2.17 17.03 -7.78
CA ARG A 106 -2.23 17.73 -6.49
C ARG A 106 -1.10 18.75 -6.30
N VAL A 107 0.12 18.44 -6.76
CA VAL A 107 1.25 19.38 -6.73
C VAL A 107 1.02 20.56 -7.67
N ASN A 108 0.43 20.34 -8.85
CA ASN A 108 0.12 21.41 -9.81
C ASN A 108 -0.97 22.37 -9.30
N GLU A 109 -1.86 21.90 -8.42
CA GLU A 109 -2.87 22.72 -7.75
C GLU A 109 -2.27 23.62 -6.64
N LEU A 110 -1.01 23.41 -6.24
CA LEU A 110 -0.38 24.21 -5.17
C LEU A 110 -0.04 25.61 -5.64
N ARG A 111 -0.55 26.61 -4.92
CA ARG A 111 -0.11 28.01 -5.07
C ARG A 111 1.31 28.25 -4.52
N TYR A 112 1.69 27.50 -3.48
CA TYR A 112 3.00 27.57 -2.84
C TYR A 112 3.46 26.17 -2.42
N ILE A 113 4.71 25.83 -2.72
CA ILE A 113 5.30 24.52 -2.39
C ILE A 113 5.71 24.38 -0.92
N ARG A 114 5.82 25.50 -0.20
CA ARG A 114 6.28 25.59 1.20
C ARG A 114 5.28 26.38 2.05
N TYR A 115 5.30 26.15 3.36
CA TYR A 115 4.55 26.90 4.35
C TYR A 115 5.37 27.08 5.62
N SER A 116 5.02 28.07 6.44
CA SER A 116 5.61 28.24 7.76
C SER A 116 4.70 27.63 8.81
N ASP A 117 5.27 26.87 9.74
CA ASP A 117 4.52 26.36 10.89
C ASP A 117 4.29 27.48 11.94
N GLU A 118 3.56 27.14 13.01
CA GLU A 118 3.25 28.07 14.10
C GLU A 118 4.50 28.64 14.81
N LYS A 119 5.68 28.04 14.59
CA LYS A 119 6.97 28.46 15.16
C LYS A 119 7.83 29.21 14.14
N GLY A 120 7.30 29.49 12.94
CA GLY A 120 8.00 30.18 11.87
C GLY A 120 9.01 29.30 11.12
N ALA A 121 9.05 27.99 11.39
CA ALA A 121 9.92 27.09 10.64
C ALA A 121 9.30 26.80 9.27
N GLU A 122 10.11 26.88 8.22
CA GLU A 122 9.69 26.57 6.86
C GLU A 122 9.60 25.05 6.67
N GLN A 123 8.47 24.61 6.12
CA GLN A 123 8.13 23.21 5.88
C GLN A 123 7.67 23.02 4.43
N LEU A 124 8.00 21.86 3.87
CA LEU A 124 7.50 21.45 2.56
C LEU A 124 6.04 21.00 2.67
N ARG A 125 5.21 21.30 1.66
CA ARG A 125 3.87 20.73 1.54
C ARG A 125 3.97 19.20 1.38
N SER A 126 3.10 18.48 2.08
CA SER A 126 3.07 17.02 2.10
C SER A 126 2.94 16.39 0.70
N GLU A 127 2.21 17.05 -0.18
CA GLU A 127 1.94 16.67 -1.56
C GLU A 127 3.25 16.59 -2.35
N VAL A 128 4.15 17.56 -2.18
CA VAL A 128 5.46 17.55 -2.82
C VAL A 128 6.33 16.42 -2.28
N ALA A 129 6.34 16.21 -0.96
CA ALA A 129 7.08 15.11 -0.33
C ALA A 129 6.53 13.72 -0.70
N LEU A 130 5.24 13.61 -0.97
CA LEU A 130 4.61 12.36 -1.42
C LEU A 130 4.88 12.12 -2.91
N TYR A 131 4.84 13.18 -3.72
CA TYR A 131 5.13 13.12 -5.15
C TYR A 131 6.57 12.68 -5.42
N GLU A 132 7.54 13.27 -4.72
CA GLU A 132 8.95 12.88 -4.84
C GLU A 132 9.16 11.40 -4.48
N ARG A 133 8.59 10.93 -3.37
CA ARG A 133 8.60 9.50 -3.01
C ARG A 133 7.91 8.60 -4.05
N ALA A 134 6.88 9.10 -4.73
CA ALA A 134 6.21 8.35 -5.80
C ALA A 134 7.09 8.28 -7.06
N MET A 135 7.84 9.34 -7.37
CA MET A 135 8.83 9.36 -8.45
C MET A 135 9.93 8.32 -8.19
N ASP A 136 10.49 8.28 -6.99
CA ASP A 136 11.52 7.29 -6.62
C ASP A 136 11.04 5.84 -6.74
N ARG A 137 9.81 5.57 -6.28
CA ARG A 137 9.18 4.26 -6.43
C ARG A 137 8.95 3.91 -7.89
N SER A 138 8.57 4.89 -8.71
CA SER A 138 8.37 4.70 -10.16
C SER A 138 9.69 4.30 -10.83
N VAL A 139 10.79 5.00 -10.53
CA VAL A 139 12.13 4.63 -11.03
C VAL A 139 12.49 3.21 -10.59
N THR A 140 12.22 2.86 -9.33
CA THR A 140 12.55 1.53 -8.77
C THR A 140 11.77 0.41 -9.45
N VAL A 141 10.46 0.55 -9.59
CA VAL A 141 9.60 -0.50 -10.17
C VAL A 141 9.85 -0.65 -11.67
N LEU A 142 9.92 0.47 -12.42
CA LEU A 142 10.22 0.45 -13.85
C LEU A 142 11.63 -0.07 -14.13
N GLY A 143 12.61 0.32 -13.33
CA GLY A 143 13.97 -0.22 -13.42
C GLY A 143 14.04 -1.72 -13.11
N THR A 144 13.16 -2.24 -12.26
CA THR A 144 13.05 -3.68 -12.01
C THR A 144 12.41 -4.41 -13.18
N ILE A 145 11.33 -3.86 -13.75
CA ILE A 145 10.69 -4.37 -14.98
C ILE A 145 11.71 -4.45 -16.13
N GLY A 146 12.44 -3.35 -16.37
CA GLY A 146 13.46 -3.28 -17.42
C GLY A 146 14.57 -4.32 -17.23
N ARG A 147 15.11 -4.47 -16.01
CA ARG A 147 16.14 -5.47 -15.70
C ARG A 147 15.64 -6.90 -15.88
N LEU A 148 14.39 -7.18 -15.53
CA LEU A 148 13.79 -8.51 -15.67
C LEU A 148 13.30 -8.80 -17.09
N ARG A 149 13.34 -7.80 -18.00
CA ARG A 149 12.83 -7.89 -19.38
C ARG A 149 11.41 -8.43 -19.40
N ILE A 150 10.56 -7.91 -18.51
CA ILE A 150 9.19 -8.41 -18.30
C ILE A 150 8.37 -8.34 -19.57
N ASP A 151 8.50 -7.26 -20.35
CA ASP A 151 7.73 -7.07 -21.59
C ASP A 151 7.99 -8.21 -22.58
N GLU A 152 9.26 -8.54 -22.81
CA GLU A 152 9.64 -9.63 -23.70
C GLU A 152 9.19 -11.00 -23.17
N ARG A 153 9.29 -11.22 -21.86
CA ARG A 153 8.89 -12.49 -21.24
C ARG A 153 7.37 -12.68 -21.31
N LEU A 154 6.59 -11.64 -21.03
CA LEU A 154 5.13 -11.68 -21.13
C LEU A 154 4.69 -11.87 -22.60
N ALA A 155 5.34 -11.19 -23.55
CA ALA A 155 5.08 -11.38 -24.97
C ALA A 155 5.38 -12.83 -25.40
N ALA A 156 6.55 -13.38 -25.02
CA ALA A 156 6.93 -14.76 -25.34
C ALA A 156 5.97 -15.80 -24.73
N ILE A 157 5.50 -15.57 -23.49
CA ILE A 157 4.49 -16.43 -22.85
C ILE A 157 3.19 -16.38 -23.64
N SER A 158 2.73 -15.18 -24.03
CA SER A 158 1.50 -15.00 -24.81
C SER A 158 1.59 -15.71 -26.17
N GLU A 159 2.71 -15.56 -26.89
CA GLU A 159 2.97 -16.26 -28.15
C GLU A 159 2.98 -17.78 -27.98
N GLN A 160 3.62 -18.29 -26.93
CA GLN A 160 3.65 -19.72 -26.64
C GLN A 160 2.24 -20.26 -26.35
N GLN A 161 1.42 -19.52 -25.59
CA GLN A 161 0.03 -19.88 -25.32
C GLN A 161 -0.80 -19.90 -26.61
N ALA A 162 -0.66 -18.90 -27.48
CA ALA A 162 -1.33 -18.87 -28.78
C ALA A 162 -0.95 -20.10 -29.64
N ASN A 163 0.32 -20.48 -29.66
CA ASN A 163 0.80 -21.66 -30.38
C ASN A 163 0.22 -22.97 -29.82
N ILE A 164 0.11 -23.09 -28.49
CA ILE A 164 -0.51 -24.26 -27.85
C ILE A 164 -1.99 -24.38 -28.25
N VAL A 165 -2.73 -23.26 -28.22
CA VAL A 165 -4.14 -23.23 -28.62
C VAL A 165 -4.30 -23.61 -30.09
N ILE A 166 -3.46 -23.05 -30.98
CA ILE A 166 -3.46 -23.43 -32.40
C ILE A 166 -3.21 -24.93 -32.54
N GLY A 167 -2.16 -25.47 -31.91
CA GLY A 167 -1.85 -26.90 -31.96
C GLY A 167 -3.00 -27.80 -31.44
N ALA A 168 -3.70 -27.37 -30.40
CA ALA A 168 -4.89 -28.08 -29.90
C ALA A 168 -6.04 -28.08 -30.92
N ILE A 169 -6.28 -26.95 -31.60
CA ILE A 169 -7.27 -26.86 -32.68
C ILE A 169 -6.87 -27.76 -33.85
N GLU A 170 -5.59 -27.81 -34.21
CA GLU A 170 -5.09 -28.69 -35.26
C GLU A 170 -5.33 -30.16 -34.94
N ALA A 171 -5.01 -30.58 -33.71
CA ALA A 171 -5.25 -31.93 -33.25
C ALA A 171 -6.75 -32.29 -33.28
N ALA A 172 -7.62 -31.36 -32.87
CA ALA A 172 -9.07 -31.56 -32.90
C ALA A 172 -9.64 -31.68 -34.33
N LEU A 173 -9.20 -30.81 -35.25
CA LEU A 173 -9.62 -30.88 -36.66
C LEU A 173 -9.17 -32.19 -37.32
N ALA A 174 -7.93 -32.61 -37.06
CA ALA A 174 -7.41 -33.87 -37.56
C ALA A 174 -8.20 -35.07 -37.01
N HIS A 175 -8.52 -35.08 -35.71
CA HIS A 175 -9.36 -36.11 -35.10
C HIS A 175 -10.77 -36.16 -35.70
N ALA A 176 -11.36 -35.00 -36.02
CA ALA A 176 -12.65 -34.89 -36.69
C ALA A 176 -12.61 -35.25 -38.19
N GLY A 177 -11.44 -35.62 -38.73
CA GLY A 177 -11.26 -35.91 -40.15
C GLY A 177 -11.30 -34.69 -41.07
N VAL A 178 -11.27 -33.47 -40.50
CA VAL A 178 -11.23 -32.23 -41.28
C VAL A 178 -9.79 -32.04 -41.78
N THR A 179 -9.58 -32.20 -43.09
CA THR A 179 -8.25 -32.13 -43.72
C THR A 179 -8.25 -31.21 -44.94
N GLY A 180 -7.06 -30.94 -45.49
CA GLY A 180 -6.90 -30.19 -46.74
C GLY A 180 -7.34 -28.72 -46.64
N PRO A 181 -7.94 -28.15 -47.70
CA PRO A 181 -8.27 -26.72 -47.77
C PRO A 181 -9.20 -26.23 -46.66
N ALA A 182 -10.15 -27.06 -46.21
CA ALA A 182 -11.09 -26.72 -45.14
C ALA A 182 -10.38 -26.55 -43.79
N ALA A 183 -9.40 -27.42 -43.47
CA ALA A 183 -8.59 -27.28 -42.28
C ALA A 183 -7.73 -26.01 -42.33
N SER A 184 -7.11 -25.71 -43.48
CA SER A 184 -6.31 -24.48 -43.65
C SER A 184 -7.14 -23.21 -43.49
N ALA A 185 -8.37 -23.18 -44.01
CA ALA A 185 -9.29 -22.05 -43.85
C ALA A 185 -9.70 -21.86 -42.38
N ALA A 186 -10.05 -22.93 -41.68
CA ALA A 186 -10.38 -22.90 -40.26
C ALA A 186 -9.22 -22.37 -39.41
N LYS A 187 -7.99 -22.81 -39.69
CA LYS A 187 -6.76 -22.32 -39.03
C LYS A 187 -6.54 -20.82 -39.25
N ALA A 188 -6.71 -20.34 -40.48
CA ALA A 188 -6.54 -18.92 -40.81
C ALA A 188 -7.58 -18.04 -40.09
N VAL A 189 -8.81 -18.54 -39.91
CA VAL A 189 -9.84 -17.87 -39.13
C VAL A 189 -9.48 -17.84 -37.65
N ALA A 190 -9.11 -18.99 -37.06
CA ALA A 190 -8.72 -19.07 -35.65
C ALA A 190 -7.53 -18.15 -35.32
N ALA A 191 -6.49 -18.13 -36.17
CA ALA A 191 -5.33 -17.27 -36.00
C ALA A 191 -5.68 -15.77 -36.07
N ARG A 192 -6.65 -15.37 -36.91
CA ARG A 192 -7.12 -13.98 -36.95
C ARG A 192 -7.86 -13.58 -35.68
N HIS A 193 -8.72 -14.45 -35.15
CA HIS A 193 -9.44 -14.18 -33.90
C HIS A 193 -8.48 -14.09 -32.71
N LEU A 194 -7.47 -14.95 -32.63
CA LEU A 194 -6.47 -14.91 -31.55
C LEU A 194 -5.57 -13.66 -31.58
N ARG A 195 -5.43 -12.98 -32.72
CA ARG A 195 -4.67 -11.72 -32.82
C ARG A 195 -5.51 -10.47 -32.50
N ALA A 196 -6.83 -10.61 -32.43
CA ALA A 196 -7.76 -9.51 -32.24
C ALA A 196 -8.24 -9.36 -30.78
N VAL A 197 -7.87 -10.33 -29.92
CA VAL A 197 -8.13 -10.36 -28.47
C VAL A 197 -6.82 -10.05 -27.76
#